data_AF-A0A524F3R5-F1
#
_entry.id   AF-A0A524F3R5-F1
#
_cell.length_a   1.000
_cell.length_b   1.000
_cell.length_c   1.000
_cell.angle_alpha   90.00
_cell.angle_beta   90.00
_cell.angle_gamma   90.00
#
_symmetry.space_group_name_H-M   'P 1'
#
loop_
_entity.id
_entity.type
_entity.pdbx_description
1 polymer ?
#
loop_
_entity_poly.entity_id
_entity_poly.type
_entity_poly.pdbx_seq_one_letter_code
_entity_poly.pdbx_strand_id
1 'polypeptide(L)'
;MDWLPCIARDESYLIYSGNSKENPDRFDLYISFRDESGKWGQKINLGPKINTEGVERFPGISLNGKIFYFVRDSTIYWYSTDFIEDLKRENKEF
;
A
#
# COMPACT_ATOMS: atom_id res chain seq x y z
N MET A 1 -2.06 -12.76 7.84
CA MET A 1 -0.61 -12.85 8.13
C MET A 1 0.02 -11.83 7.23
N ASP A 2 0.66 -10.81 7.78
CA ASP A 2 1.02 -9.61 7.02
C ASP A 2 2.50 -9.73 6.66
N TRP A 3 2.79 -9.81 5.35
CA TRP A 3 4.12 -10.10 4.84
C TRP A 3 4.76 -8.82 4.30
N LEU A 4 5.96 -8.51 4.83
CA LEU A 4 6.90 -7.47 4.41
C LEU A 4 6.28 -6.06 4.20
N PRO A 5 6.20 -5.23 5.26
CA PRO A 5 5.82 -3.84 5.11
C PRO A 5 6.92 -3.05 4.39
N CYS A 6 6.51 -2.09 3.56
CA CYS A 6 7.34 -1.02 3.05
C CYS A 6 6.95 0.27 3.78
N ILE A 7 7.88 0.85 4.55
CA ILE A 7 7.68 2.13 5.22
C ILE A 7 8.31 3.25 4.39
N ALA A 8 7.63 4.39 4.30
CA ALA A 8 8.18 5.60 3.71
C ALA A 8 9.43 6.05 4.47
N ARG A 9 10.37 6.70 3.78
CA ARG A 9 11.63 7.17 4.40
C ARG A 9 11.41 8.16 5.55
N ASP A 10 10.36 8.95 5.46
CA ASP A 10 9.95 9.93 6.47
C ASP A 10 8.90 9.36 7.45
N GLU A 11 8.60 8.06 7.36
CA GLU A 11 7.62 7.36 8.19
C GLU A 11 6.19 7.92 8.10
N SER A 12 5.88 8.70 7.06
CA SER A 12 4.55 9.30 6.85
C SER A 12 3.48 8.28 6.47
N TYR A 13 3.88 7.16 5.87
CA TYR A 13 3.01 6.03 5.54
C TYR A 13 3.76 4.70 5.58
N LEU A 14 3.01 3.60 5.70
CA LEU A 14 3.48 2.25 5.44
C LEU A 14 2.50 1.52 4.52
N ILE A 15 3.03 0.69 3.62
CA ILE A 15 2.29 -0.16 2.69
C ILE A 15 2.59 -1.61 3.01
N TYR A 16 1.59 -2.48 3.01
CA TYR A 16 1.76 -3.88 3.40
C TYR A 16 0.73 -4.79 2.73
N SER A 17 1.08 -6.07 2.65
CA SER A 17 0.18 -7.11 2.16
C SER A 17 -0.72 -7.59 3.29
N GLY A 18 -2.03 -7.73 3.03
CA GLY A 18 -3.00 -8.27 3.98
C GLY A 18 -4.07 -9.08 3.27
N ASN A 19 -4.84 -9.89 4.00
CA ASN A 19 -5.90 -10.70 3.38
C ASN A 19 -6.88 -9.79 2.60
N SER A 20 -7.22 -10.17 1.38
CA SER A 20 -8.22 -9.46 0.58
C SER A 20 -9.58 -9.50 1.29
N LYS A 21 -10.33 -8.41 1.18
CA LYS A 21 -11.72 -8.36 1.69
C LYS A 21 -12.66 -9.21 0.84
N GLU A 22 -12.35 -9.37 -0.44
CA GLU A 22 -13.20 -10.07 -1.40
C GLU A 22 -12.89 -11.56 -1.44
N ASN A 23 -11.61 -11.94 -1.33
CA ASN A 23 -11.18 -13.32 -1.30
C ASN A 23 -10.15 -13.59 -0.17
N PRO A 24 -10.55 -14.25 0.94
CA PRO A 24 -9.66 -14.52 2.06
C PRO A 24 -8.40 -15.34 1.73
N ASP A 25 -8.40 -16.08 0.62
CA ASP A 25 -7.26 -16.88 0.13
C ASP A 25 -6.27 -16.05 -0.70
N ARG A 26 -6.54 -14.76 -0.91
CA ARG A 26 -5.68 -13.82 -1.64
C ARG A 26 -5.17 -12.69 -0.73
N PHE A 27 -4.13 -12.03 -1.22
CA PHE A 27 -3.55 -10.85 -0.58
C PHE A 27 -3.78 -9.62 -1.46
N ASP A 28 -4.22 -8.56 -0.80
CA ASP A 28 -4.27 -7.20 -1.34
C ASP A 28 -3.19 -6.36 -0.66
N LEU A 29 -2.82 -5.25 -1.30
CA LEU A 29 -1.99 -4.21 -0.69
C LEU A 29 -2.87 -3.15 -0.02
N TYR A 30 -2.41 -2.75 1.16
CA TYR A 30 -3.04 -1.73 2.00
C TYR A 30 -2.01 -0.68 2.40
N ILE A 31 -2.48 0.54 2.68
CA ILE A 31 -1.69 1.64 3.23
C ILE A 31 -2.26 2.12 4.56
N SER A 32 -1.39 2.48 5.49
CA SER A 32 -1.74 3.25 6.69
C SER A 32 -0.90 4.52 6.71
N PHE A 33 -1.53 5.66 6.97
CA PHE A 33 -0.87 6.93 7.18
C PHE A 33 -0.53 7.13 8.65
N ARG A 34 0.51 7.91 8.93
CA ARG A 34 0.88 8.32 10.29
C ARG A 34 0.47 9.76 10.51
N ASP A 35 -0.22 10.02 11.62
CA ASP A 35 -0.62 11.38 12.00
C ASP A 35 0.52 12.15 12.70
N GLU A 36 0.30 13.44 12.95
CA GLU A 36 1.25 14.32 13.64
C GLU A 36 1.54 13.90 15.09
N SER A 37 0.65 13.12 15.71
CA SER A 37 0.88 12.54 17.05
C SER A 37 1.77 11.30 17.00
N GLY A 38 2.14 10.84 15.80
CA GLY A 38 2.94 9.66 15.56
C GLY A 38 2.13 8.36 15.56
N LYS A 39 0.80 8.42 15.58
CA LYS A 39 -0.09 7.26 15.58
C LYS A 39 -0.40 6.82 14.16
N TRP A 40 -0.43 5.51 13.94
CA TRP A 40 -0.84 4.92 12.68
C TRP A 40 -2.36 4.89 12.55
N GLY A 41 -2.83 5.30 11.38
CA GLY A 41 -4.21 5.30 10.95
C GLY A 41 -4.77 3.92 10.62
N GLN A 42 -6.06 3.89 10.34
CA GLN A 42 -6.74 2.71 9.83
C GLN A 42 -6.12 2.24 8.50
N LYS A 43 -6.28 0.95 8.21
CA LYS A 43 -5.81 0.36 6.96
C LYS A 43 -6.74 0.75 5.80
N ILE A 44 -6.15 1.25 4.72
CA ILE A 44 -6.84 1.70 3.52
C ILE A 44 -6.46 0.78 2.36
N ASN A 45 -7.44 0.26 1.62
CA ASN A 45 -7.17 -0.59 0.45
C ASN A 45 -6.66 0.29 -0.71
N LEU A 46 -5.63 -0.15 -1.44
CA LEU A 46 -5.03 0.63 -2.54
C LEU A 46 -5.92 0.74 -3.80
N GLY A 47 -7.10 0.12 -3.79
CA GLY A 47 -8.10 0.23 -4.84
C GLY A 47 -7.83 -0.66 -6.06
N PRO A 48 -8.79 -0.71 -6.99
CA PRO A 48 -8.82 -1.69 -8.09
C PRO A 48 -7.72 -1.49 -9.16
N LYS A 49 -7.01 -0.36 -9.11
CA LYS A 49 -5.86 -0.10 -9.99
C LYS A 49 -4.64 -0.94 -9.56
N ILE A 50 -4.47 -1.11 -8.25
CA ILE A 50 -3.36 -1.87 -7.67
C ILE A 50 -3.81 -3.29 -7.36
N ASN A 51 -4.88 -3.42 -6.58
CA ASN A 51 -5.42 -4.70 -6.13
C ASN A 51 -6.35 -5.26 -7.19
N THR A 52 -6.10 -6.49 -7.63
CA THR A 52 -6.86 -7.13 -8.71
C THR A 52 -7.29 -8.53 -8.30
N GLU A 53 -7.78 -9.32 -9.26
CA GLU A 53 -8.02 -10.75 -9.04
C GLU A 53 -6.72 -11.57 -8.83
N GLY A 54 -5.56 -10.97 -9.06
CA GLY A 54 -4.26 -11.58 -8.76
C GLY A 54 -3.94 -11.57 -7.27
N VAL A 55 -2.74 -12.02 -6.92
CA VAL A 55 -2.22 -11.92 -5.54
C VAL A 55 -1.14 -10.85 -5.48
N GLU A 56 -1.44 -9.71 -4.88
CA GLU A 56 -0.51 -8.60 -4.71
C GLU A 56 0.27 -8.66 -3.41
N ARG A 57 1.60 -8.67 -3.51
CA ARG A 57 2.53 -8.83 -2.38
C ARG A 57 3.81 -8.03 -2.58
N PHE A 58 4.58 -7.91 -1.49
CA PHE A 58 5.95 -7.39 -1.49
C PHE A 58 6.04 -5.95 -2.02
N PRO A 59 5.33 -5.00 -1.38
CA PRO A 59 5.40 -3.60 -1.78
C PRO A 59 6.81 -3.05 -1.60
N GLY A 60 7.17 -2.10 -2.45
CA GLY A 60 8.42 -1.36 -2.37
C GLY A 60 8.29 0.03 -2.98
N ILE A 61 9.09 0.96 -2.46
CA ILE A 61 9.18 2.33 -2.95
C ILE A 61 10.63 2.58 -3.39
N SER A 62 10.80 3.13 -4.58
CA SER A 62 12.11 3.53 -5.10
C SER A 62 12.79 4.56 -4.21
N LEU A 63 14.13 4.64 -4.27
CA LEU A 63 14.94 5.53 -3.41
C LEU A 63 14.55 7.02 -3.50
N ASN A 64 14.04 7.46 -4.65
CA ASN A 64 13.61 8.84 -4.86
C ASN A 64 12.13 9.08 -4.51
N GLY A 65 11.42 8.06 -4.01
CA GLY A 65 10.02 8.14 -3.59
C GLY A 65 9.00 8.24 -4.72
N LYS A 66 9.40 8.13 -6.00
CA LYS A 66 8.50 8.40 -7.15
C LYS A 66 7.84 7.17 -7.74
N ILE A 67 8.46 6.01 -7.55
CA ILE A 67 7.96 4.73 -8.08
C ILE A 67 7.58 3.82 -6.92
N PHE A 68 6.35 3.33 -6.98
CA PHE A 68 5.85 2.21 -6.21
C PHE A 68 5.92 0.95 -7.06
N TYR A 69 6.42 -0.15 -6.50
CA TYR A 69 6.48 -1.44 -7.18
C TYR A 69 6.06 -2.57 -6.25
N PHE A 70 5.55 -3.65 -6.83
CA PHE A 70 5.07 -4.83 -6.11
C PHE A 70 5.06 -6.04 -7.04
N VAL A 71 4.86 -7.22 -6.45
CA VAL A 71 4.65 -8.46 -7.20
C VAL A 71 3.16 -8.75 -7.27
N ARG A 72 2.66 -8.99 -8.48
CA ARG A 72 1.36 -9.62 -8.72
C ARG A 72 1.61 -11.01 -9.28
N ASP A 73 1.17 -12.02 -8.54
CA ASP A 73 1.43 -13.43 -8.83
C ASP A 73 2.94 -13.74 -8.97
N SER A 74 3.47 -13.69 -10.18
CA SER A 74 4.89 -13.93 -10.50
C SER A 74 5.52 -12.82 -11.35
N THR A 75 4.85 -11.68 -11.48
CA THR A 75 5.29 -10.54 -12.30
C THR A 75 5.42 -9.29 -11.45
N ILE A 76 6.46 -8.50 -11.71
CA ILE A 76 6.68 -7.20 -11.07
C ILE A 76 5.91 -6.12 -11.82
N TYR A 77 5.14 -5.32 -11.08
CA TYR A 77 4.44 -4.14 -11.57
C TYR A 77 4.96 -2.90 -10.88
N TRP A 78 4.78 -1.74 -11.53
CA TRP A 78 5.14 -0.45 -10.95
C TRP A 78 4.20 0.67 -11.40
N TYR A 79 4.05 1.67 -10.53
CA TYR A 79 3.24 2.87 -10.74
C TYR A 79 3.96 4.10 -10.18
N SER A 80 3.56 5.29 -10.63
CA SER A 80 3.89 6.53 -9.92
C SER A 80 3.30 6.48 -8.51
N THR A 81 3.94 7.11 -7.53
CA THR A 81 3.43 7.25 -6.15
C THR A 81 2.37 8.34 -5.99
N ASP A 82 2.04 9.08 -7.06
CA ASP A 82 1.06 10.19 -7.00
C ASP A 82 -0.30 9.79 -6.41
N PHE A 83 -0.72 8.53 -6.59
CA PHE A 83 -1.99 8.03 -6.04
C PHE A 83 -2.03 8.00 -4.50
N ILE A 84 -0.88 8.05 -3.82
CA ILE A 84 -0.81 8.05 -2.36
C ILE A 84 -1.41 9.35 -1.81
N GLU A 85 -1.16 10.48 -2.46
CA GLU A 85 -1.74 11.77 -2.06
C GLU A 85 -3.24 11.83 -2.35
N ASP A 86 -3.71 11.18 -3.42
CA ASP A 86 -5.14 11.01 -3.69
C ASP A 86 -5.80 10.22 -2.55
N LEU A 87 -5.23 9.07 -2.19
CA LEU A 87 -5.72 8.24 -1.08
C LEU A 87 -5.71 8.98 0.26
N LYS A 88 -4.65 9.75 0.54
CA LYS A 88 -4.57 10.54 1.78
C LYS A 88 -5.71 11.57 1.84
N ARG A 89 -5.94 12.30 0.75
CA ARG A 89 -6.99 13.33 0.68
C ARG A 89 -8.41 12.77 0.78
N GLU A 90 -8.65 11.59 0.24
CA GLU A 90 -9.94 10.90 0.31
C GLU A 90 -10.24 10.40 1.73
N ASN A 91 -9.21 9.97 2.47
CA ASN A 91 -9.32 9.40 3.80
C ASN A 91 -8.94 10.44 4.87
N LYS A 92 -9.73 11.54 4.93
CA LYS A 92 -9.58 12.82 5.69
C LYS A 92 -9.28 12.75 7.22
N GLU A 93 -8.64 11.70 7.69
CA GLU A 93 -8.26 11.49 9.08
C GLU A 93 -6.78 11.81 9.36
N PHE A 94 -6.01 12.33 8.38
CA PHE A 94 -4.56 12.52 8.45
C PHE A 94 -4.05 13.75 7.68
#